data_AF-A0ABD6F276-F1
#
_entry.id   AF-A0ABD6F276-F1
#
_cell.length_a   1.000
_cell.length_b   1.000
_cell.length_c   1.000
_cell.angle_alpha   90.00
_cell.angle_beta   90.00
_cell.angle_gamma   90.00
#
_symmetry.space_group_name_H-M   'P 1'
#
loop_
_entity.id
_entity.type
_entity.pdbx_description
1 polymer ?
#
loop_
_entity_poly.entity_id
_entity_poly.type
_entity_poly.pdbx_seq_one_letter_code
_entity_poly.pdbx_strand_id
1 'polypeptide(L)'
;MNVDEYLKRFFDIEFHLPIPSADNHLSALFSRFGLDGFFDSRKEIGAADKQGVYALFRSLFKALDFSFRERERVFSLLSLAIRATGPREHLHPFLLGCLILLKVKNTKLYKDFVNGKADAAKIFEYFSSSSEGKEFVDSQFGAALEVDLVYAQTPLWDQDQLHNEFRGRAQDKTLADEERERAICMADIAMKNRFDHIHIDVKSIVAKIDLAAGEGE
;
A
#
# COMPACT_ATOMS: atom_id res chain seq x y z
N MET A 1 -50.37 14.91 -19.30
CA MET A 1 -48.90 14.90 -19.41
C MET A 1 -48.49 13.48 -19.77
N ASN A 2 -47.82 13.30 -20.90
CA ASN A 2 -47.42 11.98 -21.40
C ASN A 2 -46.07 11.60 -20.77
N VAL A 3 -46.09 10.67 -19.82
CA VAL A 3 -44.93 10.31 -18.99
C VAL A 3 -43.80 9.71 -19.82
N ASP A 4 -44.15 9.05 -20.94
CA ASP A 4 -43.19 8.41 -21.85
C ASP A 4 -42.32 9.41 -22.63
N GLU A 5 -42.82 10.63 -22.88
CA GLU A 5 -42.04 11.69 -23.52
C GLU A 5 -41.09 12.40 -22.55
N TYR A 6 -41.46 12.47 -21.26
CA TYR A 6 -40.66 13.11 -20.23
C TYR A 6 -39.41 12.28 -19.90
N LEU A 7 -39.53 10.95 -19.88
CA LEU A 7 -38.41 10.04 -19.63
C LEU A 7 -37.39 10.03 -20.79
N LYS A 8 -37.82 10.17 -22.05
CA LYS A 8 -36.91 10.16 -23.21
C LYS A 8 -35.93 11.34 -23.25
N ARG A 9 -36.27 12.49 -22.66
CA ARG A 9 -35.36 13.66 -22.61
C ARG A 9 -34.24 13.54 -21.57
N PHE A 10 -34.33 12.60 -20.64
CA PHE A 10 -33.32 12.40 -19.59
C PHE A 10 -32.27 11.33 -19.92
N PHE A 11 -32.47 10.54 -20.98
CA PHE A 11 -31.58 9.43 -21.34
C PHE A 11 -30.65 9.69 -22.54
N ASP A 12 -30.79 10.82 -23.23
CA ASP A 12 -30.01 11.13 -24.43
C ASP A 12 -28.77 12.00 -24.14
N ILE A 13 -28.16 11.80 -22.98
CA ILE A 13 -26.79 12.24 -22.73
C ILE A 13 -25.95 10.97 -22.67
N GLU A 14 -25.68 10.39 -23.85
CA GLU A 14 -24.59 9.43 -24.02
C GLU A 14 -23.28 10.15 -23.72
N PHE A 15 -22.95 10.27 -22.44
CA PHE A 15 -21.66 10.72 -21.97
C PHE A 15 -20.62 9.70 -22.42
N HIS A 16 -20.07 9.92 -23.61
CA HIS A 16 -18.79 9.37 -24.03
C HIS A 16 -17.68 10.06 -23.22
N LEU A 17 -17.73 9.89 -21.90
CA LEU A 17 -16.63 10.29 -21.04
C LEU A 17 -15.42 9.47 -21.49
N PRO A 18 -14.33 10.13 -21.91
CA PRO A 18 -13.12 9.40 -22.26
C PRO A 18 -12.73 8.59 -21.03
N ILE A 19 -12.59 7.27 -21.19
CA ILE A 19 -12.08 6.42 -20.11
C ILE A 19 -10.69 6.97 -19.78
N PRO A 20 -10.49 7.56 -18.58
CA PRO A 20 -9.20 8.12 -18.24
C PRO A 20 -8.17 7.00 -18.25
N SER A 21 -6.94 7.30 -18.71
CA SER A 21 -5.82 6.38 -18.51
C SER A 21 -5.71 6.07 -17.01
N ALA A 22 -5.27 4.86 -16.66
CA ALA A 22 -5.15 4.44 -15.27
C ALA A 22 -4.37 5.46 -14.42
N ASP A 23 -3.35 6.07 -15.02
CA ASP A 23 -2.51 7.11 -14.41
C ASP A 23 -3.25 8.41 -14.18
N ASN A 24 -4.04 8.88 -15.16
CA ASN A 24 -4.82 10.11 -15.02
C ASN A 24 -5.88 9.95 -13.92
N HIS A 25 -6.52 8.78 -13.87
CA HIS A 25 -7.48 8.48 -12.81
C HIS A 25 -6.81 8.40 -11.44
N LEU A 26 -5.66 7.75 -11.33
CA LEU A 26 -4.92 7.64 -10.07
C LEU A 26 -4.48 9.02 -9.58
N SER A 27 -3.90 9.84 -10.45
CA SER A 27 -3.50 11.21 -10.11
C SER A 27 -4.70 12.08 -9.69
N ALA A 28 -5.85 11.93 -10.35
CA ALA A 28 -7.07 12.63 -9.96
C ALA A 28 -7.56 12.21 -8.56
N LEU A 29 -7.43 10.93 -8.19
CA LEU A 29 -7.78 10.46 -6.84
C LEU A 29 -6.82 11.02 -5.78
N PHE A 30 -5.51 11.07 -6.05
CA PHE A 30 -4.54 11.69 -5.13
C PHE A 30 -4.91 13.14 -4.83
N SER A 31 -5.23 13.92 -5.87
CA SER A 31 -5.62 15.32 -5.73
C SER A 31 -6.95 15.48 -5.01
N ARG A 32 -7.99 14.75 -5.44
CA ARG A 32 -9.34 14.82 -4.86
C ARG A 32 -9.37 14.49 -3.37
N PHE A 33 -8.57 13.53 -2.93
CA PHE A 33 -8.51 13.11 -1.53
C PHE A 33 -7.50 13.90 -0.68
N GLY A 34 -6.84 14.90 -1.27
CA GLY A 34 -5.88 15.79 -0.60
C GLY A 34 -4.56 15.11 -0.24
N LEU A 35 -4.23 14.00 -0.90
CA LEU A 35 -2.99 13.26 -0.63
C LEU A 35 -1.76 14.02 -1.11
N ASP A 36 -1.88 14.78 -2.21
CA ASP A 36 -0.78 15.62 -2.71
C ASP A 36 -0.30 16.58 -1.63
N GLY A 37 -1.21 17.41 -1.09
CA GLY A 37 -0.87 18.37 -0.03
C GLY A 37 -0.38 17.70 1.26
N PHE A 38 -0.89 16.51 1.58
CA PHE A 38 -0.37 15.74 2.72
C PHE A 38 1.10 15.37 2.53
N PHE A 39 1.45 14.73 1.41
CA PHE A 39 2.83 14.32 1.16
C PHE A 39 3.78 15.51 0.98
N ASP A 40 3.32 16.58 0.32
CA ASP A 40 4.12 17.80 0.13
C ASP A 40 4.43 18.49 1.46
N SER A 41 3.55 18.36 2.47
CA SER A 41 3.80 18.89 3.81
C SER A 41 4.89 18.13 4.59
N ARG A 42 5.24 16.91 4.18
CA ARG A 42 6.16 16.01 4.89
C ARG A 42 7.60 16.11 4.38
N LYS A 43 8.19 17.30 4.38
CA LYS A 43 9.63 17.60 4.10
C LYS A 43 10.37 16.52 3.27
N GLU A 44 11.46 15.94 3.80
CA GLU A 44 12.42 15.11 3.05
C GLU A 44 11.89 13.70 2.72
N ILE A 45 10.85 13.23 3.43
CA ILE A 45 10.34 11.85 3.32
C ILE A 45 9.08 11.78 2.45
N GLY A 46 8.32 12.87 2.36
CA GLY A 46 7.01 12.91 1.71
C GLY A 46 7.03 12.54 0.23
N ALA A 47 8.06 12.95 -0.51
CA ALA A 47 8.20 12.61 -1.92
C ALA A 47 8.42 11.09 -2.13
N ALA A 48 9.25 10.47 -1.31
CA ALA A 48 9.51 9.03 -1.36
C ALA A 48 8.26 8.23 -0.95
N ASP A 49 7.59 8.64 0.13
CA ASP A 49 6.33 8.04 0.58
C ASP A 49 5.25 8.10 -0.51
N LYS A 50 5.09 9.28 -1.14
CA LYS A 50 4.15 9.48 -2.24
C LYS A 50 4.46 8.56 -3.41
N GLN A 51 5.73 8.47 -3.79
CA GLN A 51 6.16 7.61 -4.90
C GLN A 51 5.88 6.14 -4.61
N GLY A 52 6.17 5.66 -3.40
CA GLY A 52 5.87 4.30 -2.97
C GLY A 52 4.38 4.00 -3.04
N VAL A 53 3.53 4.83 -2.41
CA VAL A 53 2.07 4.65 -2.42
C VAL A 53 1.50 4.72 -3.84
N TYR A 54 2.01 5.62 -4.68
CA TYR A 54 1.59 5.73 -6.08
C TYR A 54 1.96 4.47 -6.87
N ALA A 55 3.18 3.97 -6.73
CA ALA A 55 3.63 2.74 -7.37
C ALA A 55 2.80 1.53 -6.93
N LEU A 56 2.52 1.41 -5.63
CA LEU A 56 1.65 0.38 -5.06
C LEU A 56 0.28 0.36 -5.74
N PHE A 57 -0.40 1.50 -5.74
CA PHE A 57 -1.77 1.60 -6.24
C PHE A 57 -1.83 1.45 -7.76
N ARG A 58 -0.86 2.01 -8.49
CA ARG A 58 -0.76 1.86 -9.94
C ARG A 58 -0.67 0.39 -10.34
N SER A 59 0.22 -0.37 -9.71
CA SER A 59 0.43 -1.77 -10.06
C SER A 59 -0.68 -2.67 -9.54
N LEU A 60 -1.03 -2.55 -8.25
CA LEU A 60 -1.94 -3.51 -7.62
C LEU A 60 -3.42 -3.29 -7.93
N PHE A 61 -3.85 -2.06 -8.28
CA PHE A 61 -5.23 -1.89 -8.76
C PHE A 61 -5.48 -2.58 -10.09
N LYS A 62 -4.46 -2.64 -10.96
CA LYS A 62 -4.55 -3.39 -12.21
C LYS A 62 -4.40 -4.89 -11.95
N ALA A 63 -3.37 -5.28 -11.19
CA ALA A 63 -3.05 -6.68 -10.93
C ALA A 63 -4.20 -7.45 -10.28
N LEU A 64 -4.93 -6.80 -9.36
CA LEU A 64 -6.00 -7.42 -8.59
C LEU A 64 -7.40 -7.06 -9.10
N ASP A 65 -7.50 -6.43 -10.27
CA ASP A 65 -8.76 -6.02 -10.89
C ASP A 65 -9.68 -5.20 -9.96
N PHE A 66 -9.17 -4.08 -9.45
CA PHE A 66 -9.95 -3.16 -8.64
C PHE A 66 -10.95 -2.38 -9.51
N SER A 67 -12.22 -2.44 -9.13
CA SER A 67 -13.27 -1.56 -9.65
C SER A 67 -13.07 -0.11 -9.20
N PHE A 68 -13.67 0.84 -9.92
CA PHE A 68 -13.61 2.26 -9.55
C PHE A 68 -14.09 2.54 -8.12
N ARG A 69 -15.16 1.84 -7.68
CA ARG A 69 -15.69 1.98 -6.32
C ARG A 69 -14.72 1.47 -5.26
N GLU A 70 -14.07 0.35 -5.50
CA GLU A 70 -13.04 -0.17 -4.58
C GLU A 70 -11.84 0.78 -4.50
N ARG A 71 -11.40 1.35 -5.63
CA ARG A 71 -10.34 2.37 -5.65
C ARG A 71 -10.73 3.60 -4.82
N GLU A 72 -11.93 4.15 -5.02
CA GLU A 72 -12.42 5.28 -4.22
C GLU A 72 -12.50 4.95 -2.72
N ARG A 73 -12.90 3.73 -2.37
CA ARG A 73 -12.94 3.27 -0.98
C ARG A 73 -11.54 3.21 -0.36
N VAL A 74 -10.54 2.69 -1.08
CA VAL A 74 -9.12 2.69 -0.65
C VAL A 74 -8.65 4.12 -0.36
N PHE A 75 -8.90 5.06 -1.27
CA PHE A 75 -8.48 6.45 -1.07
C PHE A 75 -9.22 7.15 0.08
N SER A 76 -10.49 6.83 0.27
CA SER A 76 -11.30 7.36 1.37
C SER A 76 -10.76 6.91 2.73
N LEU A 77 -10.47 5.61 2.86
CA LEU A 77 -9.85 5.06 4.08
C LEU A 77 -8.46 5.64 4.32
N LEU A 78 -7.64 5.76 3.27
CA LEU A 78 -6.29 6.31 3.38
C LEU A 78 -6.32 7.78 3.80
N SER A 79 -7.16 8.61 3.17
CA SER A 79 -7.31 10.03 3.52
C SER A 79 -7.76 10.22 4.95
N LEU A 80 -8.68 9.37 5.43
CA LEU A 80 -9.16 9.46 6.80
C LEU A 80 -8.10 8.98 7.81
N ALA A 81 -7.40 7.89 7.54
CA ALA A 81 -6.30 7.41 8.39
C ALA A 81 -5.15 8.43 8.48
N ILE A 82 -4.84 9.10 7.37
CA ILE A 82 -3.89 10.21 7.31
C ILE A 82 -4.34 11.37 8.21
N ARG A 83 -5.59 11.83 8.07
CA ARG A 83 -6.12 12.97 8.83
C ARG A 83 -6.24 12.68 10.32
N ALA A 84 -6.46 11.41 10.67
CA ALA A 84 -6.53 10.96 12.05
C ALA A 84 -5.15 10.79 12.71
N THR A 85 -4.07 10.77 11.92
CA THR A 85 -2.71 10.60 12.43
C THR A 85 -2.12 11.95 12.83
N GLY A 86 -1.62 12.06 14.07
CA GLY A 86 -1.01 13.28 14.56
C GLY A 86 0.27 13.67 13.77
N PRO A 87 0.65 14.95 13.75
CA PRO A 87 1.78 15.45 12.95
C PRO A 87 3.16 14.89 13.38
N ARG A 88 3.24 14.25 14.55
CA ARG A 88 4.47 13.65 15.09
C ARG A 88 4.49 12.11 15.01
N GLU A 89 3.43 11.50 14.50
CA GLU A 89 3.33 10.05 14.42
C GLU A 89 3.84 9.55 13.06
N HIS A 90 4.59 8.45 13.09
CA HIS A 90 4.96 7.74 11.88
C HIS A 90 3.71 7.06 11.29
N LEU A 91 3.38 7.41 10.05
CA LEU A 91 2.20 6.90 9.36
C LEU A 91 2.46 5.59 8.60
N HIS A 92 3.71 5.36 8.18
CA HIS A 92 4.10 4.28 7.26
C HIS A 92 3.15 4.18 6.06
N PRO A 93 3.06 5.23 5.22
CA PRO A 93 2.00 5.35 4.22
C PRO A 93 1.98 4.20 3.22
N PHE A 94 3.15 3.64 2.93
CA PHE A 94 3.31 2.52 2.01
C PHE A 94 2.69 1.23 2.56
N LEU A 95 3.07 0.83 3.77
CA LEU A 95 2.45 -0.29 4.49
C LEU A 95 0.97 -0.06 4.77
N LEU A 96 0.58 1.13 5.23
CA LEU A 96 -0.81 1.51 5.44
C LEU A 96 -1.63 1.34 4.14
N GLY A 97 -1.11 1.83 3.01
CA GLY A 97 -1.73 1.66 1.70
C GLY A 97 -1.93 0.19 1.33
N CYS A 98 -0.93 -0.66 1.59
CA CYS A 98 -1.01 -2.10 1.34
C CYS A 98 -2.11 -2.76 2.18
N LEU A 99 -2.14 -2.49 3.49
CA LEU A 99 -3.13 -3.08 4.39
C LEU A 99 -4.56 -2.61 4.08
N ILE A 100 -4.75 -1.35 3.70
CA ILE A 100 -6.07 -0.84 3.24
C ILE A 100 -6.49 -1.55 1.96
N LEU A 101 -5.57 -1.74 1.01
CA LEU A 101 -5.83 -2.43 -0.25
C LEU A 101 -6.27 -3.89 0.01
N LEU A 102 -5.55 -4.60 0.89
CA LEU A 102 -5.95 -5.94 1.33
C LEU A 102 -7.30 -5.93 2.04
N LYS A 103 -7.56 -4.97 2.95
CA LYS A 103 -8.85 -4.88 3.66
C LYS A 103 -10.03 -4.76 2.70
N VAL A 104 -9.87 -3.98 1.63
CA VAL A 104 -10.90 -3.76 0.62
C VAL A 104 -11.07 -4.97 -0.31
N LYS A 105 -9.99 -5.57 -0.81
CA LYS A 105 -10.08 -6.60 -1.86
C LYS A 105 -10.06 -8.03 -1.36
N ASN A 106 -9.33 -8.29 -0.29
CA ASN A 106 -9.17 -9.61 0.30
C ASN A 106 -9.16 -9.49 1.83
N THR A 107 -10.33 -9.19 2.40
CA THR A 107 -10.50 -8.97 3.84
C THR A 107 -10.05 -10.17 4.67
N LYS A 108 -10.14 -11.39 4.12
CA LYS A 108 -9.65 -12.61 4.79
C LYS A 108 -8.13 -12.56 4.95
N LEU A 109 -7.38 -12.33 3.87
CA LEU A 109 -5.92 -12.25 3.92
C LEU A 109 -5.44 -11.10 4.81
N TYR A 110 -6.12 -9.95 4.76
CA TYR A 110 -5.88 -8.84 5.69
C TYR A 110 -6.01 -9.29 7.15
N LYS A 111 -7.14 -9.92 7.52
CA LYS A 111 -7.37 -10.41 8.88
C LYS A 111 -6.35 -11.48 9.28
N ASP A 112 -6.01 -12.39 8.36
CA ASP A 112 -5.04 -13.44 8.64
C ASP A 112 -3.65 -12.84 8.88
N PHE A 113 -3.23 -11.83 8.12
CA PHE A 113 -1.97 -11.12 8.34
C PHE A 113 -1.95 -10.37 9.68
N VAL A 114 -2.99 -9.59 9.97
CA VAL A 114 -3.09 -8.82 11.23
C VAL A 114 -3.07 -9.73 12.45
N ASN A 115 -3.64 -10.93 12.34
CA ASN A 115 -3.66 -11.92 13.42
C ASN A 115 -2.44 -12.88 13.41
N GLY A 116 -1.43 -12.64 12.58
CA GLY A 116 -0.23 -13.49 12.48
C GLY A 116 -0.47 -14.90 11.91
N LYS A 117 -1.60 -15.14 11.25
CA LYS A 117 -1.93 -16.41 10.56
C LYS A 117 -1.43 -16.45 9.11
N ALA A 118 -1.08 -15.29 8.57
CA ALA A 118 -0.41 -15.12 7.29
C ALA A 118 0.80 -14.19 7.46
N ASP A 119 1.82 -14.41 6.65
CA ASP A 119 3.07 -13.65 6.63
C ASP A 119 3.18 -12.83 5.33
N ALA A 120 4.29 -12.09 5.19
CA ALA A 120 4.59 -11.33 3.98
C ALA A 120 4.61 -12.22 2.72
N ALA A 121 5.11 -13.47 2.83
CA ALA A 121 5.19 -14.40 1.71
C ALA A 121 3.81 -14.72 1.12
N LYS A 122 2.80 -14.99 1.96
CA LYS A 122 1.42 -15.20 1.49
C LYS A 122 0.81 -13.98 0.81
N ILE A 123 1.14 -12.77 1.26
CA ILE A 123 0.70 -11.53 0.59
C ILE A 123 1.34 -11.42 -0.79
N PHE A 124 2.62 -11.75 -0.89
CA PHE A 124 3.36 -11.66 -2.15
C PHE A 124 2.91 -12.73 -3.14
N GLU A 125 2.63 -13.96 -2.67
CA GLU A 125 1.99 -15.00 -3.48
C GLU A 125 0.65 -14.52 -4.06
N TYR A 126 -0.17 -13.84 -3.24
CA TYR A 126 -1.43 -13.27 -3.70
C TYR A 126 -1.22 -12.19 -4.78
N PHE A 127 -0.23 -11.30 -4.61
CA PHE A 127 0.09 -10.28 -5.61
C PHE A 127 0.64 -10.89 -6.91
N SER A 128 1.50 -11.91 -6.82
CA SER A 128 2.09 -12.59 -7.98
C SER A 128 1.11 -13.43 -8.80
N SER A 129 -0.18 -13.46 -8.43
CA SER A 129 -1.23 -14.14 -9.22
C SER A 129 -1.47 -13.52 -10.60
N SER A 130 -1.00 -12.28 -10.83
CA SER A 130 -1.02 -11.60 -12.14
C SER A 130 0.40 -11.20 -12.56
N SER A 131 0.59 -10.99 -13.87
CA SER A 131 1.85 -10.47 -14.43
C SER A 131 2.27 -9.12 -13.83
N GLU A 132 1.33 -8.18 -13.74
CA GLU A 132 1.56 -6.84 -13.20
C GLU A 132 1.87 -6.86 -11.70
N GLY A 133 1.22 -7.77 -10.97
CA GLY A 133 1.51 -7.95 -9.56
C GLY A 133 2.88 -8.62 -9.34
N LYS A 134 3.28 -9.54 -10.22
CA LYS A 134 4.63 -10.09 -10.23
C LYS A 134 5.69 -9.03 -10.52
N GLU A 135 5.49 -8.18 -11.53
CA GLU A 135 6.39 -7.04 -11.81
C GLU A 135 6.54 -6.11 -10.60
N PHE A 136 5.45 -5.84 -9.87
CA PHE A 136 5.52 -5.07 -8.63
C PHE A 136 6.34 -5.79 -7.55
N VAL A 137 6.07 -7.07 -7.33
CA VAL A 137 6.78 -7.90 -6.35
C VAL A 137 8.29 -7.92 -6.63
N ASP A 138 8.70 -8.04 -7.89
CA ASP A 138 10.10 -8.11 -8.31
C ASP A 138 10.80 -6.73 -8.28
N SER A 139 10.05 -5.63 -8.18
CA SER A 139 10.59 -4.27 -8.11
C SER A 139 11.20 -3.90 -6.75
N GLN A 140 11.96 -2.80 -6.72
CA GLN A 140 12.45 -2.18 -5.48
C GLN A 140 11.31 -1.79 -4.51
N PHE A 141 10.13 -1.45 -5.03
CA PHE A 141 8.95 -1.15 -4.20
C PHE A 141 8.41 -2.43 -3.57
N GLY A 142 8.43 -3.55 -4.29
CA GLY A 142 8.14 -4.87 -3.73
C GLY A 142 9.11 -5.23 -2.61
N ALA A 143 10.42 -5.06 -2.82
CA ALA A 143 11.42 -5.29 -1.77
C ALA A 143 11.20 -4.41 -0.53
N ALA A 144 10.90 -3.12 -0.72
CA ALA A 144 10.59 -2.21 0.38
C ALA A 144 9.34 -2.63 1.15
N LEU A 145 8.29 -3.05 0.45
CA LEU A 145 7.04 -3.47 1.08
C LEU A 145 7.22 -4.77 1.86
N GLU A 146 8.02 -5.69 1.32
CA GLU A 146 8.36 -6.94 1.99
C GLU A 146 9.06 -6.68 3.32
N VAL A 147 10.04 -5.78 3.33
CA VAL A 147 10.67 -5.31 4.57
C VAL A 147 9.62 -4.75 5.52
N ASP A 148 8.80 -3.79 5.09
CA ASP A 148 7.78 -3.18 5.97
C ASP A 148 6.82 -4.21 6.58
N LEU A 149 6.35 -5.19 5.79
CA LEU A 149 5.45 -6.25 6.25
C LEU A 149 6.12 -7.18 7.27
N VAL A 150 7.38 -7.56 7.04
CA VAL A 150 8.12 -8.42 7.97
C VAL A 150 8.37 -7.67 9.28
N TYR A 151 8.76 -6.39 9.23
CA TYR A 151 8.93 -5.58 10.44
C TYR A 151 7.62 -5.43 11.21
N ALA A 152 6.50 -5.23 10.52
CA ALA A 152 5.20 -5.04 11.15
C ALA A 152 4.77 -6.23 12.03
N GLN A 153 5.20 -7.45 11.70
CA GLN A 153 4.92 -8.66 12.47
C GLN A 153 6.06 -9.05 13.43
N THR A 154 7.23 -8.42 13.32
CA THR A 154 8.39 -8.75 14.15
C THR A 154 8.37 -7.90 15.44
N PRO A 155 8.37 -8.53 16.63
CA PRO A 155 8.45 -7.79 17.88
C PRO A 155 9.70 -6.91 17.95
N LEU A 156 9.60 -5.74 18.61
CA LEU A 156 10.71 -4.78 18.67
C LEU A 156 12.03 -5.40 19.16
N TRP A 157 11.98 -6.30 20.13
CA TRP A 157 13.19 -6.94 20.69
C TRP A 157 13.85 -7.95 19.73
N ASP A 158 13.12 -8.43 18.71
CA ASP A 158 13.64 -9.34 17.69
C ASP A 158 14.11 -8.61 16.41
N GLN A 159 13.86 -7.29 16.30
CA GLN A 159 14.24 -6.51 15.11
C GLN A 159 15.77 -6.47 14.89
N ASP A 160 16.58 -6.48 15.95
CA ASP A 160 18.04 -6.58 15.82
C ASP A 160 18.49 -7.91 15.20
N GLN A 161 17.81 -9.01 15.54
CA GLN A 161 18.07 -10.30 14.89
C GLN A 161 17.66 -10.24 13.42
N LEU A 162 16.48 -9.70 13.12
CA LEU A 162 15.99 -9.53 11.76
C LEU A 162 16.95 -8.71 10.87
N HIS A 163 17.53 -7.63 11.41
CA HIS A 163 18.56 -6.86 10.71
C HIS A 163 19.77 -7.73 10.32
N ASN A 164 20.21 -8.62 11.22
CA ASN A 164 21.33 -9.52 10.97
C ASN A 164 20.97 -10.58 9.93
N GLU A 165 19.72 -11.06 9.91
CA GLU A 165 19.23 -12.01 8.91
C GLU A 165 19.23 -11.40 7.50
N PHE A 166 18.71 -10.18 7.34
CA PHE A 166 18.77 -9.47 6.05
C PHE A 166 20.21 -9.25 5.59
N ARG A 167 21.08 -8.80 6.49
CA ARG A 167 22.51 -8.62 6.20
C ARG A 167 23.19 -9.93 5.81
N GLY A 168 22.91 -11.01 6.52
CA GLY A 168 23.47 -12.33 6.24
C GLY A 168 23.08 -12.83 4.86
N ARG A 169 21.79 -12.69 4.50
CA ARG A 169 21.28 -13.07 3.18
C ARG A 169 21.89 -12.24 2.06
N ALA A 170 22.11 -10.94 2.25
CA ALA A 170 22.78 -10.08 1.27
C ALA A 170 24.26 -10.47 1.02
N GLN A 171 24.91 -11.11 1.99
CA GLN A 171 26.29 -11.56 1.90
C GLN A 171 26.43 -12.99 1.36
N ASP A 172 25.31 -13.70 1.16
CA ASP A 172 25.31 -15.07 0.67
C ASP A 172 25.67 -15.11 -0.81
N LYS A 173 26.86 -15.66 -1.11
CA LYS A 173 27.40 -15.81 -2.46
C LYS A 173 26.82 -17.01 -3.21
N THR A 174 26.04 -17.86 -2.55
CA THR A 174 25.41 -19.04 -3.16
C THR A 174 24.09 -18.70 -3.85
N LEU A 175 23.50 -17.54 -3.53
CA LEU A 175 22.28 -17.03 -4.17
C LEU A 175 22.52 -16.68 -5.64
N ALA A 176 21.46 -16.84 -6.45
CA ALA A 176 21.44 -16.32 -7.80
C ALA A 176 21.61 -14.78 -7.80
N ASP A 177 22.12 -14.21 -8.89
CA ASP A 177 22.46 -12.78 -8.95
C ASP A 177 21.25 -11.88 -8.66
N GLU A 178 20.08 -12.18 -9.23
CA GLU A 178 18.83 -11.44 -9.01
C GLU A 178 18.35 -11.51 -7.55
N GLU A 179 18.43 -12.70 -6.93
CA GLU A 179 18.04 -12.91 -5.53
C GLU A 179 18.99 -12.19 -4.57
N ARG A 180 20.28 -12.15 -4.92
CA ARG A 180 21.30 -11.44 -4.15
C ARG A 180 21.11 -9.93 -4.25
N GLU A 181 20.83 -9.40 -5.44
CA GLU A 181 20.51 -7.97 -5.63
C GLU A 181 19.29 -7.55 -4.81
N ARG A 182 18.23 -8.36 -4.82
CA ARG A 182 17.05 -8.14 -3.97
C ARG A 182 17.43 -8.16 -2.49
N ALA A 183 18.20 -9.15 -2.04
CA ALA A 183 18.62 -9.26 -0.65
C ALA A 183 19.47 -8.05 -0.19
N ILE A 184 20.35 -7.54 -1.04
CA ILE A 184 21.11 -6.31 -0.80
C ILE A 184 20.17 -5.12 -0.63
N CYS A 185 19.21 -4.94 -1.55
CA CYS A 185 18.22 -3.86 -1.48
C CYS A 185 17.43 -3.92 -0.16
N MET A 186 16.95 -5.10 0.24
CA MET A 186 16.24 -5.29 1.51
C MET A 186 17.11 -4.99 2.72
N ALA A 187 18.38 -5.39 2.70
CA ALA A 187 19.33 -5.11 3.78
C ALA A 187 19.62 -3.60 3.94
N ASP A 188 19.74 -2.88 2.83
CA ASP A 188 19.94 -1.42 2.84
C ASP A 188 18.72 -0.69 3.40
N ILE A 189 17.51 -1.10 3.02
CA ILE A 189 16.25 -0.56 3.54
C ILE A 189 16.13 -0.85 5.05
N ALA A 190 16.38 -2.10 5.45
CA ALA A 190 16.38 -2.50 6.85
C ALA A 190 17.39 -1.67 7.67
N MET A 191 18.60 -1.45 7.14
CA MET A 191 19.62 -0.64 7.80
C MET A 191 19.20 0.82 7.95
N LYS A 192 18.56 1.40 6.93
CA LYS A 192 18.02 2.77 6.99
C LYS A 192 16.93 2.88 8.05
N ASN A 193 15.95 1.97 8.05
CA ASN A 193 14.87 1.96 9.05
C ASN A 193 15.42 1.87 10.48
N ARG A 194 16.49 1.09 10.69
CA ARG A 194 17.20 1.02 11.97
C ARG A 194 17.78 2.37 12.39
N PHE A 195 18.49 3.02 11.48
CA PHE A 195 19.18 4.28 11.74
C PHE A 195 18.20 5.41 12.05
N ASP A 196 17.07 5.43 11.35
CA ASP A 196 16.02 6.44 11.51
C ASP A 196 15.09 6.15 12.72
N HIS A 197 15.38 5.10 13.51
CA HIS A 197 14.54 4.61 14.62
C HIS A 197 13.07 4.43 14.21
N ILE A 198 12.86 3.96 12.97
CA ILE A 198 11.54 3.72 12.43
C ILE A 198 11.00 2.41 13.02
N HIS A 199 10.08 2.55 13.97
CA HIS A 199 9.34 1.42 14.51
C HIS A 199 8.05 1.21 13.73
N ILE A 200 7.93 0.03 13.14
CA ILE A 200 6.74 -0.44 12.44
C ILE A 200 6.08 -1.49 13.32
N ASP A 201 4.82 -1.27 13.69
CA ASP A 201 4.00 -2.21 14.45
C ASP A 201 2.65 -2.32 13.75
N VAL A 202 2.26 -3.55 13.42
CA VAL A 202 0.99 -3.81 12.73
C VAL A 202 -0.21 -3.28 13.54
N LYS A 203 -0.17 -3.31 14.88
CA LYS A 203 -1.30 -2.86 15.71
C LYS A 203 -1.52 -1.36 15.58
N SER A 204 -0.46 -0.57 15.62
CA SER A 204 -0.51 0.88 15.41
C SER A 204 -1.15 1.25 14.07
N ILE A 205 -0.81 0.52 13.00
CA ILE A 205 -1.35 0.77 11.66
C ILE A 205 -2.81 0.32 11.55
N VAL A 206 -3.13 -0.85 12.11
CA VAL A 206 -4.51 -1.37 12.14
C VAL A 206 -5.45 -0.44 12.90
N ALA A 207 -5.03 0.10 14.05
CA ALA A 207 -5.82 1.07 14.80
C ALA A 207 -6.21 2.30 13.95
N LYS A 208 -5.28 2.78 13.10
CA LYS A 208 -5.56 3.89 12.16
C LYS A 208 -6.55 3.49 11.07
N ILE A 209 -6.47 2.26 10.57
CA ILE A 209 -7.40 1.72 9.58
C ILE A 209 -8.79 1.55 10.18
N ASP A 210 -8.89 1.02 11.40
CA ASP A 210 -10.17 0.75 12.05
C ASP A 210 -10.88 2.04 12.46
N LEU A 211 -10.12 3.02 12.97
CA LEU A 211 -10.63 4.38 13.18
C LEU A 211 -11.17 4.98 11.87
N ALA A 212 -10.46 4.80 10.76
CA ALA A 212 -10.91 5.27 9.45
C ALA A 212 -12.11 4.46 8.90
N ALA A 213 -12.24 3.19 9.27
CA ALA A 213 -13.36 2.36 8.86
C ALA A 213 -14.63 2.63 9.68
N GLY A 214 -14.52 3.33 10.83
CA GLY A 214 -15.60 3.45 11.81
C GLY A 214 -15.80 2.17 12.62
N GLU A 215 -14.77 1.34 12.71
CA GLU A 215 -14.75 0.03 13.39
C GLU A 215 -14.00 0.09 14.73
N GLY A 216 -13.67 1.29 15.23
CA GLY A 216 -13.08 1.46 16.56
C GLY A 216 -14.08 1.08 17.66
N GLU A 217 -13.64 0.23 18.59
CA GLU A 217 -14.37 -0.11 19.83
C GLU A 217 -14.65 1.13 20.70
#